data_AF-A0A2R6CL59-F1
#
_entry.id   AF-A0A2R6CL59-F1
#
_cell.length_a   1.000
_cell.length_b   1.000
_cell.length_c   1.000
_cell.angle_alpha   90.00
_cell.angle_beta   90.00
_cell.angle_gamma   90.00
#
_symmetry.space_group_name_H-M   'P 1'
#
loop_
_entity.id
_entity.type
_entity.pdbx_description
1 polymer ?
#
loop_
_entity_poly.entity_id
_entity_poly.type
_entity_poly.pdbx_seq_one_letter_code
_entity_poly.pdbx_strand_id
1 'polypeptide(L)'
;MEVVEGVAGIDDPDAFLGTVDDVAEAHGVTIQAFDARYVVGREHLERAVALATRAISRGEAIARDEGVEILLYAAGRRQINRALAMGVPEGESPLVAVVVDTGSESPAGVPTADEAAAADALRDHLDPTETLGEYDEDRVCDFFGITEREREATVGDLTDLVCERAALLVVEQ
;
A
#
# COMPACT_ATOMS: atom_id res chain seq x y z
N MET A 1 -10.50 6.36 -3.30
CA MET A 1 -9.53 5.24 -3.31
C MET A 1 -10.08 4.11 -4.14
N GLU A 2 -9.37 3.81 -5.21
CA GLU A 2 -9.52 2.58 -6.00
C GLU A 2 -8.47 1.55 -5.56
N VAL A 3 -8.78 0.27 -5.79
CA VAL A 3 -7.85 -0.84 -5.58
C VAL A 3 -7.72 -1.62 -6.88
N VAL A 4 -6.48 -1.89 -7.26
CA VAL A 4 -6.13 -2.67 -8.44
C VAL A 4 -5.35 -3.89 -7.99
N GLU A 5 -5.71 -5.06 -8.50
CA GLU A 5 -5.05 -6.32 -8.19
C GLU A 5 -4.73 -7.10 -9.47
N GLY A 6 -3.65 -7.87 -9.43
CA GLY A 6 -3.22 -8.69 -10.55
C GLY A 6 -1.87 -9.33 -10.33
N VAL A 7 -1.35 -10.03 -11.33
CA VAL A 7 0.00 -10.59 -11.33
C VAL A 7 0.87 -9.80 -12.30
N ALA A 8 2.14 -9.61 -11.97
CA ALA A 8 3.12 -9.05 -12.89
C ALA A 8 4.41 -9.86 -12.85
N GLY A 9 5.02 -10.06 -14.03
CA GLY A 9 6.39 -10.52 -14.18
C GLY A 9 7.34 -9.31 -14.23
N ILE A 10 8.08 -9.09 -13.14
CA ILE A 10 8.89 -7.88 -12.98
C ILE A 10 10.36 -8.22 -13.10
N ASP A 11 10.97 -7.87 -14.23
CA ASP A 11 12.41 -8.05 -14.45
C ASP A 11 13.26 -6.99 -13.72
N ASP A 12 12.73 -5.77 -13.61
CA ASP A 12 13.39 -4.62 -12.97
C ASP A 12 12.32 -3.83 -12.19
N PRO A 13 12.37 -3.83 -10.83
CA PRO A 13 11.39 -3.13 -10.01
C PRO A 13 11.44 -1.63 -10.21
N ASP A 14 12.62 -1.04 -10.45
CA ASP A 14 12.76 0.40 -10.64
C ASP A 14 12.07 0.83 -11.96
N ALA A 15 12.19 0.02 -13.02
CA ALA A 15 11.49 0.26 -14.27
C ALA A 15 9.96 0.12 -14.15
N PHE A 16 9.49 -0.87 -13.38
CA PHE A 16 8.07 -1.03 -13.08
C PHE A 16 7.53 0.16 -12.28
N LEU A 17 8.23 0.57 -11.22
CA LEU A 17 7.86 1.74 -10.41
C LEU A 17 7.84 3.01 -11.25
N GLY A 18 8.79 3.20 -12.17
CA GLY A 18 8.75 4.33 -13.11
C GLY A 18 7.49 4.34 -13.99
N THR A 19 7.00 3.17 -14.40
CA THR A 19 5.73 3.05 -15.15
C THR A 19 4.53 3.42 -14.26
N VAL A 20 4.54 3.00 -13.00
CA VAL A 20 3.51 3.37 -12.01
C VAL A 20 3.51 4.87 -11.76
N ASP A 21 4.68 5.50 -11.64
CA ASP A 21 4.86 6.94 -11.45
C ASP A 21 4.33 7.73 -12.65
N ASP A 22 4.60 7.27 -13.89
CA ASP A 22 4.07 7.88 -15.11
C ASP A 22 2.53 7.89 -15.13
N VAL A 23 1.90 6.78 -14.71
CA VAL A 23 0.43 6.70 -14.58
C VAL A 23 -0.06 7.64 -13.48
N ALA A 24 0.59 7.63 -12.32
CA ALA A 24 0.23 8.49 -11.19
C ALA A 24 0.27 9.97 -11.57
N GLU A 25 1.35 10.44 -12.22
CA GLU A 25 1.52 11.81 -12.69
C GLU A 25 0.48 12.18 -13.76
N ALA A 26 0.28 11.30 -14.75
CA ALA A 26 -0.67 11.55 -15.85
C ALA A 26 -2.11 11.77 -15.36
N HIS A 27 -2.47 11.18 -14.23
CA HIS A 27 -3.81 11.24 -13.66
C HIS A 27 -3.91 12.06 -12.37
N GLY A 28 -2.81 12.67 -11.91
CA GLY A 28 -2.80 13.50 -10.71
C GLY A 28 -3.19 12.76 -9.44
N VAL A 29 -2.80 11.49 -9.32
CA VAL A 29 -3.09 10.62 -8.17
C VAL A 29 -1.79 10.10 -7.56
N THR A 30 -1.88 9.51 -6.37
CA THR A 30 -0.82 8.72 -5.77
C THR A 30 -1.14 7.25 -5.92
N ILE A 31 -0.16 6.47 -6.40
CA ILE A 31 -0.27 5.01 -6.54
C ILE A 31 0.79 4.37 -5.66
N GLN A 32 0.37 3.43 -4.82
CA GLN A 32 1.30 2.59 -4.05
C GLN A 32 0.99 1.12 -4.30
N ALA A 33 1.95 0.40 -4.88
CA ALA A 33 1.88 -1.03 -5.12
C ALA A 33 2.54 -1.85 -3.99
N PHE A 34 1.98 -3.03 -3.73
CA PHE A 34 2.39 -3.95 -2.69
C PHE A 34 2.47 -5.36 -3.25
N ASP A 35 3.36 -6.16 -2.67
CA ASP A 35 3.27 -7.62 -2.77
C ASP A 35 2.02 -8.10 -2.02
N ALA A 36 1.03 -8.63 -2.74
CA ALA A 36 -0.26 -9.03 -2.19
C ALA A 36 -0.13 -10.10 -1.10
N ARG A 37 0.98 -10.86 -1.08
CA ARG A 37 1.27 -11.86 -0.03
C ARG A 37 1.41 -11.26 1.36
N TYR A 38 1.63 -9.95 1.49
CA TYR A 38 1.70 -9.24 2.78
C TYR A 38 0.39 -8.50 3.14
N VAL A 39 -0.58 -8.43 2.23
CA VAL A 39 -1.78 -7.59 2.40
C VAL A 39 -2.97 -8.44 2.83
N VAL A 40 -3.32 -8.33 4.11
CA VAL A 40 -4.39 -9.11 4.75
C VAL A 40 -5.83 -8.74 4.36
N GLY A 41 -6.01 -7.78 3.45
CA GLY A 41 -7.32 -7.43 2.91
C GLY A 41 -7.49 -5.95 2.64
N ARG A 42 -8.68 -5.58 2.14
CA ARG A 42 -9.00 -4.18 1.81
C ARG A 42 -8.97 -3.27 3.02
N GLU A 43 -9.46 -3.75 4.17
CA GLU A 43 -9.48 -2.96 5.42
C GLU A 43 -8.07 -2.54 5.85
N HIS A 44 -7.07 -3.40 5.67
CA HIS A 44 -5.67 -3.07 5.94
C HIS A 44 -5.19 -1.89 5.06
N LEU A 45 -5.49 -1.92 3.76
CA LEU A 45 -5.14 -0.84 2.84
C LEU A 45 -5.89 0.46 3.16
N GLU A 46 -7.19 0.39 3.41
CA GLU A 46 -8.01 1.54 3.80
C GLU A 46 -7.48 2.19 5.08
N ARG A 47 -7.11 1.36 6.07
CA ARG A 47 -6.54 1.82 7.34
C ARG A 47 -5.21 2.53 7.12
N ALA A 48 -4.32 1.97 6.30
CA ALA A 48 -3.02 2.55 5.98
C ALA A 48 -3.15 3.90 5.27
N VAL A 49 -3.97 3.95 4.21
CA VAL A 49 -4.26 5.19 3.46
C VAL A 49 -4.83 6.27 4.38
N ALA A 50 -5.84 5.93 5.19
CA ALA A 50 -6.47 6.90 6.09
C ALA A 50 -5.48 7.49 7.11
N LEU A 51 -4.51 6.69 7.59
CA LEU A 51 -3.46 7.18 8.49
C LEU A 51 -2.43 8.04 7.77
N ALA A 52 -1.96 7.60 6.60
CA ALA A 52 -1.00 8.34 5.78
C ALA A 52 -1.56 9.71 5.39
N THR A 53 -2.75 9.77 4.79
CA THR A 53 -3.40 11.04 4.41
C THR A 53 -3.58 11.96 5.61
N ARG A 54 -3.92 11.40 6.78
CA ARG A 54 -4.03 12.18 8.01
C ARG A 54 -2.68 12.74 8.49
N ALA A 55 -1.60 11.97 8.40
CA ALA A 55 -0.27 12.42 8.77
C ALA A 55 0.22 13.53 7.82
N ILE A 56 0.05 13.33 6.51
CA ILE A 56 0.38 14.29 5.46
C ILE A 56 -0.36 15.61 5.69
N SER A 57 -1.68 15.58 5.83
CA SER A 57 -2.50 16.79 6.02
C SER A 57 -2.19 17.57 7.31
N ARG A 58 -1.54 16.94 8.29
CA ARG A 58 -1.09 17.57 9.54
C ARG A 58 0.36 18.04 9.51
N GLY A 59 1.11 17.76 8.44
CA GLY A 59 2.55 17.98 8.39
C GLY A 59 3.33 17.07 9.35
N GLU A 60 2.76 15.92 9.69
CA GLU A 60 3.32 14.90 10.59
C GLU A 60 3.88 13.70 9.82
N ALA A 61 3.98 13.79 8.48
CA ALA A 61 4.41 12.69 7.63
C ALA A 61 5.84 12.22 7.96
N ILE A 62 6.05 10.91 7.94
CA ILE A 62 7.35 10.27 8.17
C ILE A 62 8.22 10.36 6.91
N ALA A 63 7.61 10.15 5.75
CA ALA A 63 8.20 10.23 4.43
C ALA A 63 7.75 11.50 3.70
N ARG A 64 8.58 11.94 2.75
CA ARG A 64 8.25 13.07 1.86
C ARG A 64 7.35 12.67 0.70
N ASP A 65 7.51 11.43 0.26
CA ASP A 65 6.72 10.84 -0.80
C ASP A 65 5.45 10.22 -0.20
N GLU A 66 4.31 10.50 -0.82
CA GLU A 66 3.00 10.09 -0.31
C GLU A 66 2.77 8.59 -0.44
N GLY A 67 3.23 7.96 -1.53
CA GLY A 67 3.17 6.51 -1.73
C GLY A 67 4.00 5.79 -0.66
N VAL A 68 5.23 6.27 -0.43
CA VAL A 68 6.10 5.76 0.64
C VAL A 68 5.46 5.94 2.02
N GLU A 69 4.75 7.06 2.27
CA GLU A 69 4.02 7.24 3.53
C GLU A 69 2.94 6.17 3.72
N ILE A 70 2.16 5.88 2.67
CA ILE A 70 1.17 4.79 2.69
C ILE A 70 1.86 3.45 2.95
N LEU A 71 3.00 3.18 2.31
CA LEU A 71 3.78 1.97 2.52
C LEU A 71 4.24 1.81 3.98
N LEU A 72 4.71 2.88 4.63
CA LEU A 72 5.12 2.84 6.03
C LEU A 72 3.96 2.48 6.96
N TYR A 73 2.78 3.05 6.71
CA TYR A 73 1.57 2.75 7.49
C TYR A 73 1.06 1.33 7.25
N ALA A 74 1.03 0.86 5.99
CA ALA A 74 0.70 -0.53 5.68
C ALA A 74 1.70 -1.50 6.33
N ALA A 75 2.98 -1.16 6.34
CA ALA A 75 4.00 -1.99 6.97
C ALA A 75 3.97 -1.95 8.50
N GLY A 76 3.23 -1.02 9.12
CA GLY A 76 3.30 -0.74 10.55
C GLY A 76 4.74 -0.42 10.99
N ARG A 77 5.54 0.22 10.12
CA ARG A 77 6.99 0.40 10.31
C ARG A 77 7.42 1.79 9.89
N ARG A 78 8.27 2.44 10.70
CA ARG A 78 8.87 3.76 10.39
C ARG A 78 10.08 3.70 9.46
N GLN A 79 10.73 2.54 9.38
CA GLN A 79 11.96 2.40 8.60
C GLN A 79 11.60 1.99 7.17
N ILE A 80 11.84 2.89 6.20
CA ILE A 80 11.57 2.66 4.77
C ILE A 80 12.17 1.33 4.31
N ASN A 81 13.46 1.08 4.57
CA ASN A 81 14.12 -0.17 4.18
C ASN A 81 13.42 -1.44 4.70
N ARG A 82 12.74 -1.35 5.84
CA ARG A 82 11.99 -2.48 6.42
C ARG A 82 10.57 -2.60 5.87
N ALA A 83 10.00 -1.49 5.41
CA ALA A 83 8.69 -1.44 4.78
C ALA A 83 8.77 -1.88 3.31
N LEU A 84 9.85 -1.54 2.60
CA LEU A 84 10.08 -1.96 1.21
C LEU A 84 10.04 -3.48 0.99
N ALA A 85 10.22 -4.28 2.03
CA ALA A 85 10.04 -5.74 1.94
C ALA A 85 8.60 -6.19 1.63
N MET A 86 7.57 -5.36 1.86
CA MET A 86 6.20 -5.60 1.36
C MET A 86 5.87 -4.87 0.06
N GLY A 87 6.86 -4.17 -0.51
CA GLY A 87 6.75 -3.53 -1.82
C GLY A 87 6.85 -4.53 -2.96
N VAL A 88 7.03 -4.02 -4.17
CA VAL A 88 7.06 -4.81 -5.39
C VAL A 88 8.37 -5.60 -5.51
N PRO A 89 8.33 -6.95 -5.59
CA PRO A 89 9.51 -7.78 -5.73
C PRO A 89 9.89 -8.02 -7.20
N GLU A 90 11.13 -8.44 -7.44
CA GLU A 90 11.55 -9.02 -8.72
C GLU A 90 10.89 -10.39 -8.97
N GLY A 91 10.63 -10.70 -10.23
CA GLY A 91 10.02 -11.93 -10.71
C GLY A 91 8.51 -11.87 -10.83
N GLU A 92 7.90 -13.03 -11.05
CA GLU A 92 6.44 -13.17 -11.08
C GLU A 92 5.88 -13.08 -9.65
N SER A 93 5.01 -12.12 -9.39
CA SER A 93 4.39 -11.97 -8.06
C SER A 93 2.97 -11.41 -8.14
N PRO A 94 2.09 -11.82 -7.21
CA PRO A 94 0.78 -11.21 -7.05
C PRO A 94 0.94 -9.83 -6.41
N LEU A 95 0.28 -8.85 -6.99
CA LEU A 95 0.36 -7.45 -6.60
C LEU A 95 -1.02 -6.89 -6.30
N VAL A 96 -1.05 -5.97 -5.35
CA VAL A 96 -2.19 -5.09 -5.12
C VAL A 96 -1.69 -3.67 -5.03
N ALA A 97 -2.40 -2.73 -5.64
CA ALA A 97 -2.09 -1.31 -5.59
C ALA A 97 -3.31 -0.51 -5.12
N VAL A 98 -3.05 0.52 -4.31
CA VAL A 98 -4.04 1.55 -4.02
C VAL A 98 -3.81 2.74 -4.93
N VAL A 99 -4.90 3.31 -5.43
CA VAL A 99 -4.90 4.56 -6.21
C VAL A 99 -5.72 5.57 -5.44
N VAL A 100 -5.07 6.66 -5.02
CA VAL A 100 -5.65 7.62 -4.08
C VAL A 100 -5.42 9.06 -4.53
N ASP A 101 -6.45 9.88 -4.43
CA ASP A 101 -6.31 11.34 -4.37
C ASP A 101 -5.97 11.74 -2.92
N THR A 102 -4.73 12.15 -2.70
CA THR A 102 -4.24 12.66 -1.42
C THR A 102 -4.58 14.13 -1.19
N GLY A 103 -5.21 14.80 -2.15
CA GLY A 103 -5.58 16.22 -2.09
C GLY A 103 -4.39 17.15 -2.30
N SER A 104 -3.26 16.66 -2.84
CA SER A 104 -2.14 17.51 -3.23
C SER A 104 -2.58 18.52 -4.31
N GLU A 105 -2.43 19.81 -4.02
CA GLU A 105 -2.90 20.88 -4.89
C GLU A 105 -2.16 20.83 -6.23
N SER A 106 -2.88 20.55 -7.32
CA SER A 106 -2.34 20.78 -8.66
C SER A 106 -1.90 22.25 -8.77
N PRO A 107 -0.72 22.56 -9.34
CA PRO A 107 -0.25 23.94 -9.51
C PRO A 107 -1.21 24.81 -10.34
N ALA A 108 -2.19 24.20 -11.03
CA ALA A 108 -3.23 24.88 -11.79
C ALA A 108 -4.53 25.14 -11.01
N GLY A 109 -4.67 24.69 -9.75
CA GLY A 109 -5.86 24.92 -8.91
C GLY A 109 -7.14 24.22 -9.39
N VAL A 110 -7.02 23.22 -10.27
CA VAL A 110 -8.13 22.39 -10.75
C VAL A 110 -7.92 20.96 -10.25
N PRO A 111 -8.91 20.33 -9.58
CA PRO A 111 -8.84 18.91 -9.26
C PRO A 111 -8.76 18.12 -10.57
N THR A 112 -7.60 17.52 -10.81
CA THR A 112 -7.32 16.70 -12.01
C THR A 112 -7.21 15.23 -11.66
N ALA A 113 -7.28 14.88 -10.37
CA ALA A 113 -7.25 13.53 -9.87
C ALA A 113 -8.42 12.71 -10.46
N ASP A 114 -8.07 11.64 -11.18
CA ASP A 114 -9.04 10.67 -11.68
C ASP A 114 -8.58 9.26 -11.26
N GLU A 115 -8.95 8.87 -10.03
CA GLU A 115 -8.60 7.56 -9.45
C GLU A 115 -9.08 6.41 -10.32
N ALA A 116 -10.26 6.55 -10.96
CA ALA A 116 -10.84 5.51 -11.78
C ALA A 116 -10.06 5.32 -13.09
N ALA A 117 -9.75 6.42 -13.80
CA ALA A 117 -8.97 6.35 -15.03
C ALA A 117 -7.53 5.85 -14.77
N ALA A 118 -6.92 6.28 -13.66
CA ALA A 118 -5.61 5.77 -13.25
C ALA A 118 -5.64 4.28 -12.92
N ALA A 119 -6.68 3.82 -12.21
CA ALA A 119 -6.86 2.41 -11.92
C ALA A 119 -7.05 1.57 -13.19
N ASP A 120 -7.81 2.07 -14.17
CA ASP A 120 -7.95 1.43 -15.49
C ASP A 120 -6.62 1.38 -16.25
N ALA A 121 -5.86 2.47 -16.28
CA ALA A 121 -4.54 2.51 -16.92
C ALA A 121 -3.54 1.55 -16.24
N LEU A 122 -3.57 1.46 -14.91
CA LEU A 122 -2.71 0.53 -14.17
C LEU A 122 -3.04 -0.93 -14.45
N ARG A 123 -4.32 -1.27 -14.67
CA ARG A 123 -4.76 -2.63 -15.04
C ARG A 123 -4.14 -3.10 -16.35
N ASP A 124 -3.82 -2.20 -17.28
CA ASP A 124 -3.16 -2.57 -18.55
C ASP A 124 -1.72 -3.09 -18.36
N HIS A 125 -1.14 -2.89 -17.17
CA HIS A 125 0.20 -3.34 -16.80
C HIS A 125 0.22 -4.61 -15.94
N LEU A 126 -0.94 -5.19 -15.64
CA LEU A 126 -1.09 -6.36 -14.77
C LEU A 126 -1.90 -7.45 -15.49
N ASP A 127 -1.55 -8.71 -15.26
CA ASP A 127 -2.40 -9.84 -15.63
C ASP A 127 -3.58 -9.92 -14.65
N PRO A 128 -4.84 -9.75 -15.10
CA PRO A 128 -6.00 -9.66 -14.21
C PRO A 128 -6.19 -10.94 -13.39
N THR A 129 -6.00 -10.82 -12.08
CA THR A 129 -6.06 -11.93 -11.12
C THR A 129 -6.55 -11.41 -9.78
N GLU A 130 -7.53 -12.09 -9.17
CA GLU A 130 -7.92 -11.81 -7.78
C GLU A 130 -6.79 -12.27 -6.86
N THR A 131 -6.15 -11.32 -6.14
CA THR A 131 -5.01 -11.58 -5.25
C THR A 131 -5.23 -11.03 -3.84
N LEU A 132 -6.13 -10.06 -3.67
CA LEU A 132 -6.42 -9.46 -2.38
C LEU A 132 -7.16 -10.47 -1.48
N GLY A 133 -6.56 -10.77 -0.33
CA GLY A 133 -7.08 -11.77 0.60
C GLY A 133 -6.42 -13.15 0.48
N GLU A 134 -5.68 -13.42 -0.61
CA GLU A 134 -4.87 -14.64 -0.80
C GLU A 134 -3.45 -14.47 -0.21
N TYR A 135 -3.34 -13.80 0.93
CA TYR A 135 -2.06 -13.50 1.56
C TYR A 135 -1.40 -14.74 2.16
N ASP A 136 -0.10 -14.66 2.38
CA ASP A 136 0.69 -15.72 3.01
C ASP A 136 0.71 -15.51 4.54
N GLU A 137 -0.07 -16.30 5.29
CA GLU A 137 -0.20 -16.18 6.75
C GLU A 137 1.14 -16.21 7.47
N ASP A 138 2.06 -17.12 7.09
CA ASP A 138 3.36 -17.27 7.76
C ASP A 138 4.23 -16.04 7.50
N ARG A 139 4.27 -15.58 6.24
CA ARG A 139 4.98 -14.35 5.85
C ARG A 139 4.43 -13.13 6.56
N VAL A 140 3.10 -12.98 6.67
CA VAL A 140 2.46 -11.89 7.39
C VAL A 140 2.83 -11.96 8.88
N CYS A 141 2.69 -13.13 9.51
CA CYS A 141 3.02 -13.29 10.93
C CYS A 141 4.48 -12.94 11.21
N ASP A 142 5.41 -13.44 10.41
CA ASP A 142 6.84 -13.15 10.54
C ASP A 142 7.15 -11.66 10.31
N PHE A 143 6.54 -11.05 9.30
CA PHE A 143 6.77 -9.65 8.97
C PHE A 143 6.23 -8.69 10.05
N PHE A 144 5.00 -8.92 10.52
CA PHE A 144 4.41 -8.09 11.56
C PHE A 144 4.87 -8.50 12.97
N GLY A 145 5.62 -9.59 13.13
CA GLY A 145 6.02 -10.10 14.43
C GLY A 145 4.80 -10.48 15.28
N ILE A 146 3.82 -11.10 14.64
CA ILE A 146 2.59 -11.61 15.27
C ILE A 146 2.87 -13.03 15.74
N THR A 147 2.73 -13.26 17.03
CA THR A 147 3.04 -14.58 17.62
C THR A 147 1.79 -15.46 17.72
N GLU A 148 1.98 -16.78 17.76
CA GLU A 148 0.88 -17.73 18.02
C GLU A 148 0.09 -17.37 19.30
N ARG A 149 0.79 -16.99 20.38
CA ARG A 149 0.16 -16.57 21.64
C ARG A 149 -0.70 -15.31 21.48
N GLU A 150 -0.29 -14.38 20.62
CA GLU A 150 -1.03 -13.15 20.34
C GLU A 150 -2.29 -13.45 19.53
N ARG A 151 -2.20 -14.37 18.56
CA ARG A 151 -3.36 -14.85 17.80
C ARG A 151 -4.37 -15.57 18.70
N GLU A 152 -3.91 -16.45 19.58
CA GLU A 152 -4.78 -17.17 20.53
C GLU A 152 -5.48 -16.25 21.54
N ALA A 153 -4.83 -15.15 21.92
CA ALA A 153 -5.36 -14.20 22.90
C ALA A 153 -6.32 -13.17 22.29
N THR A 154 -6.33 -13.04 20.97
CA THR A 154 -7.11 -12.04 20.23
C THR A 154 -8.48 -12.61 19.85
N VAL A 155 -9.52 -11.80 20.03
CA VAL A 155 -10.91 -12.17 19.64
C VAL A 155 -11.15 -11.97 18.13
N GLY A 156 -10.29 -11.15 17.51
CA GLY A 156 -10.27 -10.84 16.08
C GLY A 156 -9.41 -11.77 15.23
N ASP A 157 -9.30 -11.45 13.95
CA ASP A 157 -8.48 -12.19 12.99
C ASP A 157 -7.10 -11.55 12.75
N LEU A 158 -6.38 -12.03 11.74
CA LEU A 158 -5.06 -11.49 11.40
C LEU A 158 -5.14 -10.06 10.86
N THR A 159 -6.26 -9.68 10.22
CA THR A 159 -6.54 -8.33 9.75
C THR A 159 -6.59 -7.35 10.91
N ASP A 160 -7.30 -7.70 11.99
CA ASP A 160 -7.39 -6.88 13.20
C ASP A 160 -6.02 -6.57 13.79
N LEU A 161 -5.17 -7.60 13.92
CA LEU A 161 -3.81 -7.46 14.45
C LEU A 161 -2.91 -6.59 13.57
N VAL A 162 -2.98 -6.76 12.25
CA VAL A 162 -2.21 -5.93 11.30
C VAL A 162 -2.70 -4.48 11.32
N CYS A 163 -4.01 -4.25 11.33
CA CYS A 163 -4.61 -2.92 11.46
C CYS A 163 -4.22 -2.24 12.78
N GLU A 164 -4.06 -3.00 13.87
CA GLU A 164 -3.52 -2.50 15.13
C GLU A 164 -2.06 -2.04 14.97
N ARG A 165 -1.20 -2.83 14.30
CA ARG A 165 0.20 -2.41 14.04
C ARG A 165 0.27 -1.14 13.20
N ALA A 166 -0.58 -1.00 12.18
CA ALA A 166 -0.69 0.25 11.42
C ALA A 166 -1.11 1.43 12.31
N ALA A 167 -2.08 1.21 13.22
CA ALA A 167 -2.57 2.22 14.15
C ALA A 167 -1.52 2.68 15.18
N LEU A 168 -0.73 1.74 15.72
CA LEU A 168 0.27 2.01 16.76
C LEU A 168 1.41 2.92 16.26
N LEU A 169 1.67 2.91 14.94
CA LEU A 169 2.67 3.78 14.31
C LEU A 169 2.44 5.28 14.60
N VAL A 170 1.18 5.67 14.81
CA VAL A 170 0.75 7.05 15.16
C VAL A 170 1.10 7.43 16.60
N VAL A 171 1.12 6.46 17.51
CA VAL A 171 1.30 6.68 18.96
C VAL A 171 2.77 6.64 19.36
N GLU A 172 3.59 5.85 18.67
CA GLU A 172 5.02 5.70 18.95
C GLU A 172 5.88 6.83 18.35
N GLN A 173 5.46 8.10 18.50
CA GLN A 173 6.15 9.28 17.95
C GLN A 173 7.49 9.60 18.60
#